data_AF-A0A9E3A3G7-F1
#
_entry.id   AF-A0A9E3A3G7-F1
#
_cell.length_a   1.000
_cell.length_b   1.000
_cell.length_c   1.000
_cell.angle_alpha   90.00
_cell.angle_beta   90.00
_cell.angle_gamma   90.00
#
_symmetry.space_group_name_H-M   'P 1'
#
loop_
_entity.id
_entity.type
_entity.pdbx_description
1 polymer ?
#
loop_
_entity_poly.entity_id
_entity_poly.type
_entity_poly.pdbx_seq_one_letter_code
_entity_poly.pdbx_strand_id
1 'polypeptide(L)'
;MLARKWQLVLVFFCFFTPFLSAQNQSTKPKPRVMVVGVNGMELDVIRPLILKGQMPNLAHIIKNGAYGKFRTVPAPNCPKAYTAMFTSTKPEENGVTGFVVGGITANTNMLKKEPIWSILSKKGVSVGMANVPATFPVMPVNGYMISGMLTRGKNCDDGVLCAPKLSEVEGGDAVYPAGMRAELLKNVGDFYIDCERMPSADQLRGHESEVIDSWLKRVDLIRQQQNKLFDYLLSSHPTDFTWMVQSCEDRTGHWLYPIAPYNVGYNPKINAVRPDAFPNQYIAFDQVLGTILKHVDENTYIFILSDHGIKPLREFEETDPHAHMDHEKTTPVIAK
;
A
#
# COMPACT_ATOMS: atom_id res chain seq x y z
N MET A 1 28.47 8.05 89.29
CA MET A 1 28.24 8.98 88.16
C MET A 1 28.96 8.39 86.94
N LEU A 2 28.36 7.43 86.23
CA LEU A 2 27.44 7.59 85.09
C LEU A 2 27.99 8.46 83.95
N ALA A 3 28.59 7.83 82.93
CA ALA A 3 28.34 8.08 81.50
C ALA A 3 29.29 7.22 80.64
N ARG A 4 28.89 5.97 80.34
CA ARG A 4 29.48 5.18 79.24
C ARG A 4 28.66 5.47 77.98
N LYS A 5 29.23 6.23 77.04
CA LYS A 5 28.62 6.48 75.72
C LYS A 5 28.68 5.20 74.89
N TRP A 6 27.52 4.62 74.60
CA TRP A 6 27.38 3.56 73.60
C TRP A 6 27.30 4.22 72.22
N GLN A 7 28.27 3.96 71.35
CA GLN A 7 28.16 4.29 69.93
C GLN A 7 27.34 3.19 69.25
N LEU A 8 26.10 3.50 68.90
CA LEU A 8 25.27 2.70 68.01
C LEU A 8 25.83 2.82 66.59
N VAL A 9 26.46 1.75 66.09
CA VAL A 9 26.77 1.60 64.66
C VAL A 9 25.47 1.15 63.98
N LEU A 10 24.78 2.08 63.32
CA LEU A 10 23.67 1.78 62.42
C LEU A 10 24.23 1.15 61.14
N VAL A 11 24.15 -0.19 61.05
CA VAL A 11 24.39 -0.92 59.81
C VAL A 11 23.16 -0.76 58.92
N PHE A 12 23.23 0.14 57.94
CA PHE A 12 22.24 0.21 56.86
C PHE A 12 22.43 -1.01 55.95
N PHE A 13 21.56 -2.01 56.09
CA PHE A 13 21.38 -3.02 55.06
C PHE A 13 20.63 -2.38 53.89
N CYS A 14 21.36 -1.88 52.89
CA CYS A 14 20.79 -1.58 51.60
C CYS A 14 20.39 -2.91 50.92
N PHE A 15 19.12 -3.30 51.05
CA PHE A 15 18.52 -4.29 50.17
C PHE A 15 18.47 -3.70 48.76
N PHE A 16 19.50 -3.96 47.97
CA PHE A 16 19.43 -3.83 46.51
C PHE A 16 18.46 -4.91 46.01
N THR A 17 17.18 -4.57 45.90
CA THR A 17 16.27 -5.31 45.04
C THR A 17 16.70 -5.02 43.60
N PRO A 18 17.10 -6.03 42.81
CA PRO A 18 17.27 -5.80 41.40
C PRO A 18 15.87 -5.53 40.85
N PHE A 19 15.58 -4.27 40.51
CA PHE A 19 14.52 -3.95 39.58
C PHE A 19 14.93 -4.55 38.22
N LEU A 20 14.71 -5.86 38.08
CA LEU A 20 14.55 -6.51 36.79
C LEU A 20 13.27 -5.91 36.21
N SER A 21 13.41 -4.79 35.50
CA SER A 21 12.46 -4.44 34.47
C SER A 21 12.58 -5.54 33.42
N ALA A 22 11.81 -6.62 33.62
CA ALA A 22 11.41 -7.46 32.51
C ALA A 22 10.52 -6.56 31.64
N GLN A 23 11.15 -5.80 30.73
CA GLN A 23 10.48 -5.44 29.50
C GLN A 23 10.08 -6.77 28.88
N ASN A 24 8.81 -7.14 29.06
CA ASN A 24 8.14 -8.13 28.24
C ASN A 24 8.17 -7.58 26.81
N GLN A 25 9.31 -7.70 26.14
CA GLN A 25 9.37 -7.59 24.70
C GLN A 25 8.49 -8.73 24.19
N SER A 26 7.41 -8.34 23.50
CA SER A 26 6.50 -9.25 22.81
C SER A 26 7.32 -10.33 22.09
N THR A 27 7.19 -11.58 22.53
CA THR A 27 7.86 -12.77 21.98
C THR A 27 7.26 -13.24 20.67
N LYS A 28 6.31 -12.49 20.10
CA LYS A 28 5.75 -12.80 18.78
C LYS A 28 6.82 -12.57 17.71
N PRO A 29 7.04 -13.53 16.79
CA PRO A 29 7.91 -13.33 15.65
C PRO A 29 7.51 -12.07 14.88
N LYS A 30 8.49 -11.23 14.53
CA LYS A 30 8.28 -10.07 13.66
C LYS A 30 8.87 -10.34 12.28
N PRO A 31 8.37 -9.68 11.22
CA PRO A 31 8.94 -9.84 9.89
C PRO A 31 10.42 -9.44 9.84
N ARG A 32 11.21 -10.19 9.10
CA ARG A 32 12.62 -9.81 8.83
C ARG A 32 12.69 -8.79 7.70
N VAL A 33 11.79 -8.90 6.73
CA VAL A 33 11.64 -7.94 5.62
C VAL A 33 10.17 -7.56 5.48
N MET A 34 9.90 -6.25 5.51
CA MET A 34 8.59 -5.66 5.31
C MET A 34 8.63 -4.77 4.06
N VAL A 35 7.82 -5.09 3.06
CA VAL A 35 7.62 -4.25 1.86
C VAL A 35 6.23 -3.64 1.93
N VAL A 36 6.18 -2.31 1.96
CA VAL A 36 4.94 -1.53 1.89
C VAL A 36 4.92 -0.84 0.53
N GLY A 37 4.08 -1.35 -0.37
CA GLY A 37 3.82 -0.68 -1.64
C GLY A 37 2.72 0.36 -1.48
N VAL A 38 2.88 1.50 -2.13
CA VAL A 38 1.85 2.53 -2.23
C VAL A 38 1.84 3.00 -3.66
N ASN A 39 0.74 2.76 -4.37
CA ASN A 39 0.69 3.10 -5.78
C ASN A 39 0.63 4.62 -5.97
N GLY A 40 1.34 5.14 -6.97
CA GLY A 40 1.28 6.55 -7.33
C GLY A 40 1.81 7.51 -6.24
N MET A 41 2.88 7.15 -5.50
CA MET A 41 3.47 8.06 -4.52
C MET A 41 4.25 9.18 -5.21
N GLU A 42 3.83 10.42 -4.95
CA GLU A 42 4.52 11.60 -5.46
C GLU A 42 5.26 12.35 -4.36
N LEU A 43 6.59 12.30 -4.40
CA LEU A 43 7.44 13.03 -3.44
C LEU A 43 7.21 14.54 -3.45
N ASP A 44 6.81 15.11 -4.59
CA ASP A 44 6.51 16.55 -4.68
C ASP A 44 5.25 16.93 -3.88
N VAL A 45 4.35 15.97 -3.60
CA VAL A 45 3.20 16.14 -2.71
C VAL A 45 3.54 15.76 -1.26
N ILE A 46 4.27 14.65 -1.07
CA ILE A 46 4.61 14.12 0.26
C ILE A 46 5.56 15.04 1.04
N ARG A 47 6.57 15.63 0.38
CA ARG A 47 7.58 16.47 1.06
C ARG A 47 6.96 17.67 1.81
N PRO A 48 6.06 18.46 1.19
CA PRO A 48 5.32 19.50 1.91
C PRO A 48 4.55 18.99 3.15
N LEU A 49 3.94 17.80 3.08
CA LEU A 49 3.19 17.23 4.20
C LEU A 49 4.12 16.84 5.36
N ILE A 50 5.28 16.25 5.06
CA ILE A 50 6.32 15.96 6.06
C ILE A 50 6.80 17.25 6.73
N LEU A 51 7.10 18.30 5.95
CA LEU A 51 7.55 19.59 6.48
C LEU A 51 6.51 20.26 7.37
N LYS A 52 5.21 20.02 7.12
CA LYS A 52 4.10 20.46 7.96
C LYS A 52 3.83 19.56 9.17
N GLY A 53 4.59 18.48 9.36
CA GLY A 53 4.40 17.52 10.45
C GLY A 53 3.17 16.62 10.29
N GLN A 54 2.62 16.50 9.07
CA GLN A 54 1.38 15.76 8.81
C GLN A 54 1.60 14.29 8.45
N MET A 55 2.86 13.86 8.31
CA MET A 55 3.25 12.47 8.03
C MET A 55 4.38 12.03 8.97
N PRO A 56 4.15 11.98 10.30
CA PRO A 56 5.20 11.70 11.28
C PRO A 56 5.83 10.30 11.13
N ASN A 57 5.07 9.29 10.72
CA ASN A 57 5.61 7.93 10.59
C ASN A 57 6.57 7.83 9.41
N LEU A 58 6.18 8.33 8.24
CA LEU A 58 7.05 8.35 7.07
C LEU A 58 8.27 9.26 7.30
N ALA A 59 8.08 10.40 7.97
CA ALA A 59 9.18 11.28 8.36
C ALA A 59 10.20 10.57 9.26
N HIS A 60 9.73 9.75 10.21
CA HIS A 60 10.60 8.93 11.06
C HIS A 60 11.39 7.90 10.24
N ILE A 61 10.75 7.19 9.31
CA ILE A 61 11.43 6.22 8.43
C ILE A 61 12.49 6.92 7.56
N ILE A 62 12.15 8.04 6.94
CA ILE A 62 13.08 8.84 6.13
C ILE A 62 14.28 9.29 6.95
N LYS A 63 14.06 9.78 8.18
CA LYS A 63 15.12 10.27 9.07
C LYS A 63 16.12 9.17 9.44
N ASN A 64 15.66 7.92 9.59
CA ASN A 64 16.47 6.79 10.04
C ASN A 64 16.88 5.84 8.91
N GLY A 65 16.68 6.23 7.65
CA GLY A 65 16.93 5.38 6.48
C GLY A 65 17.47 6.16 5.30
N ALA A 66 17.26 5.60 4.10
CA ALA A 66 17.57 6.26 2.84
C ALA A 66 16.29 6.41 2.01
N TYR A 67 16.18 7.52 1.28
CA TYR A 67 15.03 7.79 0.42
C TYR A 67 15.46 8.58 -0.83
N GLY A 68 14.68 8.45 -1.90
CA GLY A 68 14.95 9.15 -3.15
C GLY A 68 13.94 8.81 -4.25
N LYS A 69 14.03 9.51 -5.38
CA LYS A 69 13.28 9.17 -6.59
C LYS A 69 14.02 8.03 -7.32
N PHE A 70 13.32 6.94 -7.60
CA PHE A 70 13.81 5.87 -8.46
C PHE A 70 13.18 5.97 -9.86
N ARG A 71 13.88 5.43 -10.87
CA ARG A 71 13.35 5.33 -12.23
C ARG A 71 12.49 4.07 -12.32
N THR A 72 11.23 4.24 -12.74
CA THR A 72 10.32 3.13 -13.04
C THR A 72 10.47 2.65 -14.50
N VAL A 73 9.70 1.64 -14.89
CA VAL A 73 9.60 1.14 -16.26
C VAL A 73 9.05 2.23 -17.20
N PRO A 74 9.43 2.26 -18.49
CA PRO A 74 8.86 3.20 -19.45
C PRO A 74 7.34 3.03 -19.59
N ALA A 75 6.58 4.13 -19.70
CA ALA A 75 5.11 4.12 -19.71
C ALA A 75 4.55 3.21 -18.59
N PRO A 76 4.75 3.61 -17.32
CA PRO A 76 4.41 2.76 -16.20
C PRO A 76 2.89 2.69 -16.01
N ASN A 77 2.43 1.49 -15.67
CA ASN A 77 1.16 1.25 -15.03
C ASN A 77 1.37 0.16 -13.95
N CYS A 78 0.45 0.05 -12.99
CA CYS A 78 0.62 -0.81 -11.82
C CYS A 78 1.07 -2.24 -12.16
N PRO A 79 0.34 -3.03 -12.97
CA PRO A 79 0.73 -4.42 -13.23
C PRO A 79 2.11 -4.52 -13.92
N LYS A 80 2.43 -3.60 -14.83
CA LYS A 80 3.71 -3.58 -15.53
C LYS A 80 4.90 -3.33 -14.59
N ALA A 81 4.77 -2.34 -13.71
CA ALA A 81 5.83 -1.98 -12.77
C ALA A 81 5.98 -3.03 -11.66
N TYR A 82 4.87 -3.49 -11.08
CA TYR A 82 4.89 -4.51 -10.03
C TYR A 82 5.49 -5.83 -10.52
N THR A 83 5.09 -6.33 -11.69
CA THR A 83 5.67 -7.57 -12.23
C THR A 83 7.15 -7.47 -12.57
N ALA A 84 7.63 -6.29 -12.95
CA ALA A 84 9.07 -6.03 -13.06
C ALA A 84 9.77 -6.12 -11.70
N MET A 85 9.20 -5.57 -10.62
CA MET A 85 9.74 -5.72 -9.26
C MET A 85 9.72 -7.17 -8.78
N PHE A 86 8.67 -7.93 -9.10
CA PHE A 86 8.53 -9.33 -8.69
C PHE A 86 9.64 -10.21 -9.27
N THR A 87 9.96 -9.98 -10.53
CA THR A 87 10.78 -10.89 -11.36
C THR A 87 12.19 -10.36 -11.60
N SER A 88 12.45 -9.08 -11.29
CA SER A 88 13.68 -8.38 -11.64
C SER A 88 14.00 -8.40 -13.15
N THR A 89 12.97 -8.48 -14.00
CA THR A 89 13.10 -8.44 -15.46
C THR A 89 12.15 -7.43 -16.08
N LYS A 90 12.40 -7.07 -17.34
CA LYS A 90 11.53 -6.14 -18.07
C LYS A 90 10.12 -6.73 -18.29
N PRO A 91 9.09 -5.89 -18.44
CA PRO A 91 7.72 -6.32 -18.76
C PRO A 91 7.62 -7.29 -19.96
N GLU A 92 8.39 -7.04 -21.02
CA GLU A 92 8.38 -7.88 -22.22
C GLU A 92 8.97 -9.28 -21.95
N GLU A 93 9.87 -9.38 -20.96
CA GLU A 93 10.54 -10.62 -20.56
C GLU A 93 9.72 -11.40 -19.53
N ASN A 94 9.06 -10.71 -18.59
CA ASN A 94 8.18 -11.34 -17.60
C ASN A 94 6.78 -11.64 -18.12
N GLY A 95 6.36 -11.06 -19.25
CA GLY A 95 5.09 -11.36 -19.92
C GLY A 95 3.92 -10.44 -19.56
N VAL A 96 4.06 -9.53 -18.60
CA VAL A 96 3.00 -8.59 -18.19
C VAL A 96 3.36 -7.17 -18.60
N THR A 97 2.80 -6.72 -19.72
CA THR A 97 3.13 -5.43 -20.33
C THR A 97 2.15 -4.31 -20.00
N GLY A 98 1.05 -4.60 -19.31
CA GLY A 98 0.02 -3.63 -18.93
C GLY A 98 -1.18 -4.27 -18.25
N PHE A 99 -2.28 -3.53 -18.13
CA PHE A 99 -3.55 -4.03 -17.59
C PHE A 99 -4.16 -5.16 -18.42
N VAL A 100 -3.98 -5.11 -19.74
CA VAL A 100 -4.49 -6.11 -20.68
C VAL A 100 -3.34 -6.60 -21.55
N VAL A 101 -3.17 -7.92 -21.62
CA VAL A 101 -2.15 -8.60 -22.43
C VAL A 101 -2.86 -9.58 -23.35
N GLY A 102 -2.77 -9.35 -24.67
CA GLY A 102 -3.42 -10.21 -25.67
C GLY A 102 -4.95 -10.31 -25.52
N GLY A 103 -5.61 -9.23 -25.06
CA GLY A 103 -7.07 -9.19 -24.84
C GLY A 103 -7.52 -9.80 -23.50
N ILE A 104 -6.59 -10.20 -22.64
CA ILE A 104 -6.89 -10.79 -21.33
C ILE A 104 -6.32 -9.87 -20.24
N THR A 105 -7.08 -9.63 -19.16
CA THR A 105 -6.57 -8.91 -17.99
C THR A 105 -5.31 -9.59 -17.44
N ALA A 106 -4.29 -8.78 -17.14
CA ALA A 106 -3.08 -9.24 -16.52
C ALA A 106 -3.37 -10.02 -15.23
N ASN A 107 -2.74 -11.17 -15.10
CA ASN A 107 -2.96 -12.10 -14.00
C ASN A 107 -1.68 -12.89 -13.73
N THR A 108 -1.61 -13.54 -12.58
CA THR A 108 -0.38 -14.23 -12.12
C THR A 108 0.08 -15.31 -13.09
N ASN A 109 -0.84 -15.97 -13.80
CA ASN A 109 -0.52 -17.06 -14.74
C ASN A 109 0.21 -16.57 -16.00
N MET A 110 0.24 -15.26 -16.24
CA MET A 110 0.98 -14.68 -17.37
C MET A 110 2.47 -14.50 -17.09
N LEU A 111 2.91 -14.62 -15.84
CA LEU A 111 4.32 -14.48 -15.47
C LEU A 111 5.17 -15.58 -16.12
N LYS A 112 6.11 -15.17 -16.97
CA LYS A 112 7.11 -16.02 -17.64
C LYS A 112 8.40 -16.19 -16.84
N LYS A 113 8.55 -15.42 -15.76
CA LYS A 113 9.72 -15.39 -14.89
C LYS A 113 9.29 -15.65 -13.47
N GLU A 114 10.12 -16.36 -12.73
CA GLU A 114 9.80 -16.75 -11.35
C GLU A 114 9.82 -15.51 -10.45
N PRO A 115 8.71 -15.22 -9.73
CA PRO A 115 8.66 -14.08 -8.85
C PRO A 115 9.36 -14.37 -7.51
N ILE A 116 9.83 -13.31 -6.84
CA ILE A 116 10.62 -13.39 -5.61
C ILE A 116 9.95 -14.22 -4.51
N TRP A 117 8.64 -14.11 -4.31
CA TRP A 117 7.94 -14.88 -3.28
C TRP A 117 7.94 -16.40 -3.54
N SER A 118 7.97 -16.82 -4.81
CA SER A 118 8.10 -18.24 -5.18
C SER A 118 9.49 -18.75 -4.79
N ILE A 119 10.53 -17.97 -5.13
CA ILE A 119 11.93 -18.29 -4.79
C ILE A 119 12.10 -18.40 -3.27
N LEU A 120 11.57 -17.43 -2.52
CA LEU A 120 11.60 -17.40 -1.06
C LEU A 120 10.89 -18.62 -0.45
N SER A 121 9.67 -18.92 -0.92
CA SER A 121 8.89 -20.07 -0.44
C SER A 121 9.63 -21.40 -0.68
N LYS A 122 10.25 -21.59 -1.85
CA LYS A 122 11.06 -22.77 -2.18
C LYS A 122 12.30 -22.93 -1.29
N LYS A 123 12.76 -21.84 -0.67
CA LYS A 123 13.89 -21.83 0.28
C LYS A 123 13.44 -21.91 1.74
N GLY A 124 12.16 -22.15 2.01
CA GLY A 124 11.61 -22.28 3.35
C GLY A 124 11.42 -20.95 4.08
N VAL A 125 11.56 -19.82 3.41
CA VAL A 125 11.26 -18.49 3.98
C VAL A 125 9.75 -18.34 4.02
N SER A 126 9.19 -17.91 5.16
CA SER A 126 7.75 -17.69 5.25
C SER A 126 7.35 -16.37 4.56
N VAL A 127 6.28 -16.40 3.77
CA VAL A 127 5.81 -15.28 2.94
C VAL A 127 4.37 -14.92 3.29
N GLY A 128 4.15 -13.64 3.58
CA GLY A 128 2.83 -13.04 3.73
C GLY A 128 2.60 -11.95 2.69
N MET A 129 1.54 -12.06 1.89
CA MET A 129 1.20 -11.05 0.88
C MET A 129 -0.25 -10.62 0.99
N ALA A 130 -0.50 -9.32 0.87
CA ALA A 130 -1.85 -8.78 0.82
C ALA A 130 -1.96 -7.60 -0.14
N ASN A 131 -2.99 -7.63 -1.00
CA ASN A 131 -3.39 -6.53 -1.86
C ASN A 131 -2.34 -6.15 -2.93
N VAL A 132 -1.35 -7.01 -3.18
CA VAL A 132 -0.30 -6.80 -4.18
C VAL A 132 -0.90 -6.89 -5.61
N PRO A 133 -0.66 -5.92 -6.50
CA PRO A 133 -1.24 -5.93 -7.86
C PRO A 133 -0.83 -7.14 -8.71
N ALA A 134 -1.74 -7.56 -9.60
CA ALA A 134 -1.51 -8.64 -10.58
C ALA A 134 -1.16 -10.01 -9.96
N THR A 135 -1.61 -10.26 -8.73
CA THR A 135 -1.43 -11.55 -8.04
C THR A 135 -2.72 -12.36 -7.94
N PHE A 136 -3.71 -12.10 -8.81
CA PHE A 136 -4.91 -12.92 -8.99
C PHE A 136 -4.76 -13.81 -10.23
N PRO A 137 -5.17 -15.10 -10.20
CA PRO A 137 -5.44 -15.86 -8.98
C PRO A 137 -4.15 -16.01 -8.16
N VAL A 138 -4.31 -16.23 -6.86
CA VAL A 138 -3.17 -16.39 -5.93
C VAL A 138 -2.37 -17.67 -6.23
N MET A 139 -1.07 -17.62 -5.95
CA MET A 139 -0.20 -18.80 -6.03
C MET A 139 0.09 -19.36 -4.64
N PRO A 140 0.34 -20.68 -4.52
CA PRO A 140 0.85 -21.27 -3.29
C PRO A 140 2.16 -20.63 -2.84
N VAL A 141 2.26 -20.33 -1.55
CA VAL A 141 3.46 -19.81 -0.88
C VAL A 141 3.65 -20.50 0.46
N ASN A 142 4.86 -20.44 1.02
CA ASN A 142 5.09 -20.88 2.40
C ASN A 142 4.53 -19.83 3.38
N GLY A 143 3.21 -19.80 3.58
CA GLY A 143 2.54 -18.76 4.36
C GLY A 143 1.18 -18.44 3.75
N TYR A 144 0.92 -17.17 3.45
CA TYR A 144 -0.35 -16.74 2.88
C TYR A 144 -0.21 -15.72 1.75
N MET A 145 -1.24 -15.65 0.91
CA MET A 145 -1.40 -14.64 -0.12
C MET A 145 -2.86 -14.23 -0.23
N ILE A 146 -3.12 -12.92 -0.14
CA ILE A 146 -4.38 -12.29 -0.51
C ILE A 146 -4.09 -11.46 -1.76
N SER A 147 -4.80 -11.73 -2.86
CA SER A 147 -4.64 -11.02 -4.14
C SER A 147 -4.92 -9.51 -4.01
N GLY A 148 -4.46 -8.70 -4.97
CA GLY A 148 -4.72 -7.25 -5.03
C GLY A 148 -5.44 -6.78 -6.29
N MET A 149 -5.08 -5.60 -6.76
CA MET A 149 -5.58 -5.05 -8.02
C MET A 149 -5.55 -6.10 -9.14
N LEU A 150 -6.60 -6.13 -9.97
CA LEU A 150 -6.91 -7.15 -10.98
C LEU A 150 -7.60 -8.42 -10.47
N THR A 151 -7.98 -8.47 -9.20
CA THR A 151 -8.92 -9.48 -8.71
C THR A 151 -10.30 -9.31 -9.32
N ARG A 152 -10.85 -10.42 -9.82
CA ARG A 152 -12.19 -10.47 -10.43
C ARG A 152 -13.24 -10.79 -9.37
N GLY A 153 -14.46 -10.34 -9.63
CA GLY A 153 -15.61 -10.67 -8.80
C GLY A 153 -16.90 -10.14 -9.38
N LYS A 154 -17.98 -10.27 -8.62
CA LYS A 154 -19.32 -9.81 -9.02
C LYS A 154 -19.30 -8.34 -9.45
N ASN A 155 -19.81 -8.03 -10.65
CA ASN A 155 -19.79 -6.70 -11.26
C ASN A 155 -18.38 -6.12 -11.48
N CYS A 156 -17.38 -7.00 -11.53
CA CYS A 156 -15.95 -6.70 -11.67
C CYS A 156 -15.29 -7.84 -12.46
N ASP A 157 -15.94 -8.25 -13.55
CA ASP A 157 -15.63 -9.49 -14.27
C ASP A 157 -14.26 -9.43 -14.97
N ASP A 158 -13.84 -8.24 -15.40
CA ASP A 158 -12.52 -8.00 -15.99
C ASP A 158 -11.44 -7.78 -14.93
N GLY A 159 -11.80 -7.48 -13.68
CA GLY A 159 -10.88 -7.10 -12.59
C GLY A 159 -10.20 -5.74 -12.79
N VAL A 160 -10.44 -5.07 -13.91
CA VAL A 160 -9.72 -3.85 -14.28
C VAL A 160 -10.35 -2.69 -13.54
N LEU A 161 -9.57 -2.15 -12.61
CA LEU A 161 -9.88 -0.92 -11.93
C LEU A 161 -11.22 -0.93 -11.15
N CYS A 162 -11.60 -2.09 -10.60
CA CYS A 162 -12.77 -2.27 -9.75
C CYS A 162 -12.39 -2.92 -8.40
N ALA A 163 -13.30 -2.88 -7.44
CA ALA A 163 -13.06 -3.31 -6.06
C ALA A 163 -14.12 -4.35 -5.65
N PRO A 164 -13.93 -5.64 -5.95
CA PRO A 164 -14.81 -6.66 -5.41
C PRO A 164 -14.51 -6.84 -3.92
N LYS A 165 -15.55 -7.16 -3.14
CA LYS A 165 -15.33 -7.68 -1.80
C LYS A 165 -14.74 -9.09 -1.85
N LEU A 166 -14.09 -9.52 -0.78
CA LEU A 166 -13.64 -10.90 -0.64
C LEU A 166 -14.77 -11.91 -0.83
N SER A 167 -15.98 -11.63 -0.32
CA SER A 167 -17.15 -12.50 -0.54
C SER A 167 -17.63 -12.56 -2.00
N GLU A 168 -17.31 -11.55 -2.81
CA GLU A 168 -17.77 -11.37 -4.19
C GLU A 168 -16.77 -11.89 -5.22
N VAL A 169 -15.60 -12.39 -4.80
CA VAL A 169 -14.57 -12.91 -5.71
C VAL A 169 -15.07 -14.13 -6.48
N GLU A 170 -14.85 -14.08 -7.80
CA GLU A 170 -15.21 -15.11 -8.78
C GLU A 170 -14.10 -15.27 -9.83
N GLY A 171 -14.10 -16.38 -10.58
CA GLY A 171 -13.15 -16.60 -11.68
C GLY A 171 -11.72 -16.98 -11.26
N GLY A 172 -11.50 -17.30 -9.98
CA GLY A 172 -10.22 -17.74 -9.42
C GLY A 172 -10.14 -17.56 -7.91
N ASP A 173 -9.06 -18.05 -7.30
CA ASP A 173 -8.84 -17.90 -5.87
C ASP A 173 -8.16 -16.56 -5.55
N ALA A 174 -8.74 -15.79 -4.63
CA ALA A 174 -8.15 -14.57 -4.09
C ALA A 174 -7.36 -14.76 -2.79
N VAL A 175 -7.42 -15.95 -2.19
CA VAL A 175 -6.81 -16.24 -0.88
C VAL A 175 -6.14 -17.61 -0.88
N TYR A 176 -4.88 -17.64 -0.47
CA TYR A 176 -4.12 -18.86 -0.19
C TYR A 176 -3.61 -18.83 1.25
N PRO A 177 -3.69 -19.95 2.00
CA PRO A 177 -4.40 -21.18 1.64
C PRO A 177 -5.92 -20.96 1.62
N ALA A 178 -6.66 -21.76 0.83
CA ALA A 178 -8.10 -21.56 0.62
C ALA A 178 -8.92 -21.50 1.93
N GLY A 179 -8.52 -22.28 2.96
CA GLY A 179 -9.17 -22.27 4.27
C GLY A 179 -9.09 -20.93 5.01
N MET A 180 -8.12 -20.08 4.67
CA MET A 180 -7.96 -18.76 5.29
C MET A 180 -9.08 -17.79 4.89
N ARG A 181 -9.81 -18.03 3.78
CA ARG A 181 -10.94 -17.18 3.39
C ARG A 181 -12.01 -17.09 4.47
N ALA A 182 -12.41 -18.23 5.05
CA ALA A 182 -13.41 -18.26 6.13
C ALA A 182 -12.88 -17.60 7.41
N GLU A 183 -11.59 -17.77 7.69
CA GLU A 183 -10.92 -17.14 8.83
C GLU A 183 -10.92 -15.61 8.72
N LEU A 184 -10.57 -15.07 7.54
CA LEU A 184 -10.54 -13.63 7.30
C LEU A 184 -11.95 -13.02 7.40
N LEU A 185 -12.95 -13.66 6.77
CA LEU A 185 -14.34 -13.20 6.87
C LEU A 185 -14.85 -13.16 8.32
N LYS A 186 -14.41 -14.12 9.15
CA LYS A 186 -14.79 -14.18 10.56
C LYS A 186 -14.10 -13.10 11.41
N ASN A 187 -12.79 -12.91 11.25
CA ASN A 187 -11.99 -12.09 12.16
C ASN A 187 -11.79 -10.65 11.68
N VAL A 188 -11.63 -10.45 10.36
CA VAL A 188 -11.50 -9.13 9.73
C VAL A 188 -12.88 -8.60 9.34
N GLY A 189 -13.77 -9.48 8.89
CA GLY A 189 -15.01 -9.11 8.23
C GLY A 189 -14.86 -9.13 6.71
N ASP A 190 -15.95 -8.85 6.00
CA ASP A 190 -15.90 -8.74 4.55
C ASP A 190 -15.28 -7.38 4.13
N PHE A 191 -14.30 -7.41 3.24
CA PHE A 191 -13.48 -6.25 2.88
C PHE A 191 -13.27 -6.14 1.37
N TYR A 192 -13.02 -4.92 0.90
CA TYR A 192 -12.64 -4.63 -0.48
C TYR A 192 -11.18 -4.96 -0.75
N ILE A 193 -10.93 -5.69 -1.83
CA ILE A 193 -9.57 -6.12 -2.23
C ILE A 193 -8.76 -4.98 -2.85
N ASP A 194 -9.40 -4.12 -3.64
CA ASP A 194 -8.75 -2.99 -4.29
C ASP A 194 -9.53 -1.69 -4.03
N CYS A 195 -9.00 -0.56 -4.49
CA CYS A 195 -9.67 0.72 -4.37
C CYS A 195 -10.84 0.87 -5.35
N GLU A 196 -11.85 1.61 -4.91
CA GLU A 196 -13.07 1.90 -5.68
C GLU A 196 -12.76 2.54 -7.04
N ARG A 197 -13.56 2.19 -8.05
CA ARG A 197 -13.46 2.80 -9.38
C ARG A 197 -13.81 4.29 -9.28
N MET A 198 -13.08 5.12 -10.03
CA MET A 198 -13.37 6.56 -10.12
C MET A 198 -14.72 6.77 -10.84
N PRO A 199 -15.59 7.67 -10.35
CA PRO A 199 -16.82 8.03 -11.04
C PRO A 199 -16.56 8.60 -12.44
N SER A 200 -17.50 8.36 -13.36
CA SER A 200 -17.45 8.90 -14.72
C SER A 200 -17.78 10.40 -14.75
N ALA A 201 -17.38 11.06 -15.85
CA ALA A 201 -17.69 12.48 -16.06
C ALA A 201 -19.21 12.76 -16.06
N ASP A 202 -20.04 11.83 -16.52
CA ASP A 202 -21.49 11.98 -16.53
C ASP A 202 -22.10 11.91 -15.13
N GLN A 203 -21.53 11.09 -14.25
CA GLN A 203 -21.97 11.03 -12.85
C GLN A 203 -21.67 12.33 -12.10
N LEU A 204 -20.61 13.05 -12.46
CA LEU A 204 -20.22 14.31 -11.83
C LEU A 204 -21.09 15.51 -12.20
N ARG A 205 -21.70 15.50 -13.40
CA ARG A 205 -22.23 16.71 -14.03
C ARG A 205 -23.33 17.37 -13.19
N GLY A 206 -22.99 18.48 -12.51
CA GLY A 206 -23.92 19.22 -11.64
C GLY A 206 -24.01 18.70 -10.20
N HIS A 207 -23.22 17.69 -9.84
CA HIS A 207 -23.19 17.04 -8.52
C HIS A 207 -21.75 16.85 -8.02
N GLU A 208 -20.80 17.68 -8.47
CA GLU A 208 -19.36 17.44 -8.32
C GLU A 208 -18.96 17.22 -6.85
N SER A 209 -19.34 18.14 -5.96
CA SER A 209 -19.04 18.03 -4.51
C SER A 209 -19.63 16.78 -3.87
N GLU A 210 -20.90 16.47 -4.17
CA GLU A 210 -21.62 15.34 -3.57
C GLU A 210 -21.00 14.01 -3.98
N VAL A 211 -20.70 13.86 -5.28
CA VAL A 211 -20.12 12.65 -5.86
C VAL A 211 -18.68 12.45 -5.37
N ILE A 212 -17.88 13.53 -5.34
CA ILE A 212 -16.52 13.48 -4.79
C ILE A 212 -16.54 13.08 -3.31
N ASP A 213 -17.38 13.71 -2.48
CA ASP A 213 -17.44 13.40 -1.05
C ASP A 213 -17.93 11.97 -0.79
N SER A 214 -18.92 11.50 -1.55
CA SER A 214 -19.42 10.12 -1.45
C SER A 214 -18.34 9.11 -1.83
N TRP A 215 -17.60 9.37 -2.92
CA TRP A 215 -16.50 8.51 -3.34
C TRP A 215 -15.33 8.53 -2.35
N LEU A 216 -14.97 9.69 -1.78
CA LEU A 216 -13.92 9.79 -0.77
C LEU A 216 -14.28 9.06 0.53
N LYS A 217 -15.56 9.09 0.97
CA LYS A 217 -16.04 8.27 2.09
C LYS A 217 -15.85 6.78 1.81
N ARG A 218 -16.06 6.38 0.56
CA ARG A 218 -15.87 5.01 0.12
C ARG A 218 -14.39 4.62 0.11
N VAL A 219 -13.51 5.48 -0.39
CA VAL A 219 -12.06 5.31 -0.32
C VAL A 219 -11.58 5.16 1.13
N ASP A 220 -12.08 6.00 2.05
CA ASP A 220 -11.75 5.92 3.46
C ASP A 220 -12.20 4.59 4.10
N LEU A 221 -13.43 4.15 3.82
CA LEU A 221 -13.92 2.84 4.26
C LEU A 221 -13.01 1.69 3.79
N ILE A 222 -12.61 1.69 2.51
CA ILE A 222 -11.73 0.65 1.95
C ILE A 222 -10.38 0.66 2.68
N ARG A 223 -9.80 1.85 2.89
CA ARG A 223 -8.54 2.00 3.62
C ARG A 223 -8.64 1.48 5.05
N GLN A 224 -9.72 1.79 5.76
CA GLN A 224 -9.94 1.28 7.12
C GLN A 224 -10.03 -0.25 7.15
N GLN A 225 -10.72 -0.85 6.18
CA GLN A 225 -10.81 -2.30 6.06
C GLN A 225 -9.46 -2.94 5.75
N GLN A 226 -8.68 -2.37 4.82
CA GLN A 226 -7.33 -2.83 4.50
C GLN A 226 -6.37 -2.66 5.69
N ASN A 227 -6.45 -1.54 6.43
CA ASN A 227 -5.66 -1.34 7.65
C ASN A 227 -5.99 -2.40 8.71
N LYS A 228 -7.27 -2.73 8.89
CA LYS A 228 -7.70 -3.82 9.79
C LYS A 228 -7.18 -5.19 9.31
N LEU A 229 -7.23 -5.46 8.00
CA LEU A 229 -6.66 -6.66 7.41
C LEU A 229 -5.16 -6.77 7.68
N PHE A 230 -4.41 -5.71 7.43
CA PHE A 230 -2.95 -5.67 7.64
C PHE A 230 -2.61 -5.89 9.11
N ASP A 231 -3.27 -5.19 10.03
CA ASP A 231 -3.05 -5.37 11.47
C ASP A 231 -3.32 -6.81 11.93
N TYR A 232 -4.42 -7.41 11.45
CA TYR A 232 -4.77 -8.79 11.76
C TYR A 232 -3.72 -9.79 11.24
N LEU A 233 -3.32 -9.63 9.97
CA LEU A 233 -2.34 -10.51 9.33
C LEU A 233 -0.99 -10.42 10.03
N LEU A 234 -0.50 -9.22 10.34
CA LEU A 234 0.78 -9.03 11.05
C LEU A 234 0.73 -9.55 12.49
N SER A 235 -0.43 -9.48 13.16
CA SER A 235 -0.61 -9.92 14.54
C SER A 235 -0.76 -11.43 14.71
N SER A 236 -1.45 -12.07 13.76
CA SER A 236 -1.91 -13.46 13.86
C SER A 236 -1.15 -14.41 12.95
N HIS A 237 -0.59 -13.89 11.86
CA HIS A 237 0.17 -14.65 10.85
C HIS A 237 1.50 -13.95 10.53
N PRO A 238 2.41 -13.76 11.50
CA PRO A 238 3.71 -13.17 11.21
C PRO A 238 4.50 -14.05 10.22
N THR A 239 5.20 -13.43 9.29
CA THR A 239 6.01 -14.09 8.25
C THR A 239 7.36 -13.40 8.11
N ASP A 240 8.39 -14.11 7.65
CA ASP A 240 9.75 -13.59 7.50
C ASP A 240 9.83 -12.50 6.42
N PHE A 241 9.11 -12.68 5.32
CA PHE A 241 8.96 -11.70 4.24
C PHE A 241 7.49 -11.33 4.10
N THR A 242 7.16 -10.06 4.28
CA THR A 242 5.80 -9.53 4.11
C THR A 242 5.76 -8.47 3.02
N TRP A 243 4.75 -8.52 2.15
CA TRP A 243 4.48 -7.48 1.15
C TRP A 243 3.00 -7.08 1.16
N MET A 244 2.72 -5.84 1.57
CA MET A 244 1.38 -5.26 1.62
C MET A 244 1.30 -4.00 0.75
N VAL A 245 0.20 -3.79 0.04
CA VAL A 245 0.06 -2.67 -0.91
C VAL A 245 -1.22 -1.87 -0.71
N GLN A 246 -1.12 -0.54 -0.81
CA GLN A 246 -2.26 0.38 -0.95
C GLN A 246 -2.32 0.97 -2.35
N SER A 247 -3.54 1.10 -2.88
CA SER A 247 -3.79 1.58 -4.26
C SER A 247 -4.68 2.82 -4.34
N CYS A 248 -5.32 3.23 -3.23
CA CYS A 248 -6.27 4.34 -3.26
C CYS A 248 -5.62 5.71 -3.46
N GLU A 249 -4.34 5.84 -3.11
CA GLU A 249 -3.51 7.01 -3.36
C GLU A 249 -3.44 7.28 -4.86
N ASP A 250 -3.13 6.26 -5.66
CA ASP A 250 -3.09 6.33 -7.12
C ASP A 250 -4.45 6.70 -7.72
N ARG A 251 -5.54 6.05 -7.31
CA ARG A 251 -6.88 6.36 -7.84
C ARG A 251 -7.29 7.80 -7.57
N THR A 252 -7.02 8.26 -6.35
CA THR A 252 -7.34 9.64 -5.98
C THR A 252 -6.44 10.62 -6.72
N GLY A 253 -5.18 10.26 -6.96
CA GLY A 253 -4.27 11.04 -7.77
C GLY A 253 -4.76 11.16 -9.21
N HIS A 254 -5.14 10.06 -9.87
CA HIS A 254 -5.62 10.11 -11.25
C HIS A 254 -6.89 10.95 -11.42
N TRP A 255 -7.77 10.99 -10.42
CA TRP A 255 -9.05 11.70 -10.52
C TRP A 255 -9.03 13.12 -9.96
N LEU A 256 -8.38 13.32 -8.82
CA LEU A 256 -8.49 14.51 -7.98
C LEU A 256 -7.12 15.12 -7.67
N TYR A 257 -6.10 14.87 -8.51
CA TYR A 257 -4.88 15.66 -8.42
C TYR A 257 -5.24 17.15 -8.44
N PRO A 258 -4.61 18.00 -7.62
CA PRO A 258 -4.78 19.45 -7.70
C PRO A 258 -4.11 19.97 -8.99
N ILE A 259 -4.86 19.92 -10.09
CA ILE A 259 -4.45 20.44 -11.40
C ILE A 259 -4.48 21.96 -11.32
N ALA A 260 -3.42 22.62 -11.80
CA ALA A 260 -3.33 24.08 -11.83
C ALA A 260 -3.85 24.64 -13.17
N PRO A 261 -4.21 25.94 -13.25
CA PRO A 261 -4.77 26.55 -14.47
C PRO A 261 -3.93 26.43 -15.75
N TYR A 262 -2.62 26.21 -15.62
CA TYR A 262 -1.67 26.05 -16.74
C TYR A 262 -1.43 24.59 -17.13
N ASN A 263 -2.12 23.65 -16.50
CA ASN A 263 -2.07 22.24 -16.83
C ASN A 263 -3.22 21.87 -17.77
N VAL A 264 -2.96 20.88 -18.62
CA VAL A 264 -3.96 20.31 -19.52
C VAL A 264 -5.15 19.80 -18.70
N GLY A 265 -6.36 19.97 -19.21
CA GLY A 265 -7.59 19.48 -18.59
C GLY A 265 -7.93 20.10 -17.23
N TYR A 266 -7.35 21.25 -16.90
CA TYR A 266 -7.80 22.06 -15.77
C TYR A 266 -9.28 22.42 -15.92
N ASN A 267 -10.07 22.06 -14.92
CA ASN A 267 -11.47 22.43 -14.79
C ASN A 267 -11.70 23.09 -13.41
N PRO A 268 -11.90 24.41 -13.34
CA PRO A 268 -12.06 25.11 -12.06
C PRO A 268 -13.28 24.62 -11.26
N LYS A 269 -14.29 24.02 -11.89
CA LYS A 269 -15.45 23.44 -11.19
C LYS A 269 -15.15 22.15 -10.46
N ILE A 270 -14.06 21.47 -10.78
CA ILE A 270 -13.65 20.21 -10.15
C ILE A 270 -12.39 20.43 -9.31
N ASN A 271 -11.37 21.07 -9.90
CA ASN A 271 -10.06 21.22 -9.27
C ASN A 271 -10.03 22.19 -8.08
N ALA A 272 -11.09 23.00 -7.90
CA ALA A 272 -11.23 23.87 -6.73
C ALA A 272 -12.07 23.24 -5.59
N VAL A 273 -12.74 22.10 -5.82
CA VAL A 273 -13.76 21.58 -4.89
C VAL A 273 -13.14 20.88 -3.68
N ARG A 274 -12.14 20.01 -3.92
CA ARG A 274 -11.38 19.30 -2.88
C ARG A 274 -9.88 19.27 -3.21
N PRO A 275 -9.18 20.41 -3.20
CA PRO A 275 -7.76 20.47 -3.51
C PRO A 275 -6.89 19.68 -2.51
N ASP A 276 -7.44 19.37 -1.35
CA ASP A 276 -6.85 18.57 -0.29
C ASP A 276 -7.09 17.06 -0.46
N ALA A 277 -8.02 16.62 -1.33
CA ALA A 277 -8.39 15.20 -1.47
C ALA A 277 -7.19 14.30 -1.71
N PHE A 278 -6.31 14.68 -2.64
CA PHE A 278 -5.13 13.89 -2.97
C PHE A 278 -4.04 13.96 -1.88
N PRO A 279 -3.59 15.14 -1.41
CA PRO A 279 -2.67 15.21 -0.27
C PRO A 279 -3.15 14.46 0.98
N ASN A 280 -4.46 14.49 1.28
CA ASN A 280 -5.04 13.78 2.42
C ASN A 280 -4.92 12.27 2.30
N GLN A 281 -4.79 11.69 1.08
CA GLN A 281 -4.54 10.26 0.96
C GLN A 281 -3.19 9.87 1.54
N TYR A 282 -2.16 10.71 1.39
CA TYR A 282 -0.86 10.43 2.00
C TYR A 282 -0.87 10.59 3.52
N ILE A 283 -1.64 11.56 4.04
CA ILE A 283 -1.86 11.68 5.50
C ILE A 283 -2.57 10.42 6.03
N ALA A 284 -3.58 9.93 5.30
CA ALA A 284 -4.29 8.71 5.66
C ALA A 284 -3.40 7.46 5.55
N PHE A 285 -2.56 7.36 4.52
CA PHE A 285 -1.53 6.31 4.41
C PHE A 285 -0.57 6.35 5.60
N ASP A 286 -0.14 7.53 6.08
CA ASP A 286 0.76 7.62 7.22
C ASP A 286 0.17 6.98 8.49
N GLN A 287 -1.16 7.00 8.65
CA GLN A 287 -1.85 6.29 9.73
C GLN A 287 -1.81 4.77 9.54
N VAL A 288 -1.98 4.28 8.31
CA VAL A 288 -1.82 2.85 7.97
C VAL A 288 -0.39 2.39 8.22
N LEU A 289 0.59 3.20 7.80
CA LEU A 289 2.01 2.96 8.10
C LEU A 289 2.23 2.90 9.62
N GLY A 290 1.64 3.81 10.40
CA GLY A 290 1.69 3.76 11.86
C GLY A 290 1.16 2.44 12.46
N THR A 291 0.14 1.82 11.85
CA THR A 291 -0.32 0.47 12.24
C THR A 291 0.72 -0.58 11.91
N ILE A 292 1.27 -0.58 10.69
CA ILE A 292 2.28 -1.54 10.24
C ILE A 292 3.54 -1.46 11.13
N LEU A 293 3.98 -0.25 11.48
CA LEU A 293 5.19 -0.02 12.28
C LEU A 293 5.09 -0.58 13.71
N LYS A 294 3.89 -0.85 14.25
CA LYS A 294 3.74 -1.56 15.53
C LYS A 294 4.32 -2.99 15.49
N HIS A 295 4.39 -3.56 14.30
CA HIS A 295 4.83 -4.93 14.04
C HIS A 295 6.29 -5.01 13.56
N VAL A 296 6.98 -3.89 13.50
CA VAL A 296 8.39 -3.76 13.09
C VAL A 296 9.26 -3.62 14.34
N ASP A 297 10.49 -4.13 14.31
CA ASP A 297 11.51 -3.87 15.33
C ASP A 297 12.87 -3.53 14.71
N GLU A 298 13.90 -3.43 15.56
CA GLU A 298 15.28 -3.16 15.19
C GLU A 298 15.92 -4.24 14.29
N ASN A 299 15.31 -5.42 14.16
CA ASN A 299 15.76 -6.52 13.31
C ASN A 299 14.97 -6.63 11.99
N THR A 300 14.00 -5.75 11.76
CA THR A 300 13.19 -5.70 10.54
C THR A 300 13.76 -4.70 9.54
N TYR A 301 14.02 -5.15 8.30
CA TYR A 301 14.25 -4.25 7.17
C TYR A 301 12.91 -3.80 6.58
N ILE A 302 12.67 -2.49 6.51
CA ILE A 302 11.47 -1.93 5.88
C ILE A 302 11.79 -1.23 4.56
N PHE A 303 11.02 -1.58 3.52
CA PHE A 303 11.03 -0.94 2.21
C PHE A 303 9.67 -0.31 1.98
N ILE A 304 9.64 1.00 1.76
CA ILE A 304 8.45 1.71 1.29
C ILE A 304 8.72 2.09 -0.17
N LEU A 305 7.91 1.55 -1.07
CA LEU A 305 8.12 1.73 -2.51
C LEU A 305 6.83 2.09 -3.23
N SER A 306 7.00 2.66 -4.41
CA SER A 306 5.92 2.97 -5.32
C SER A 306 6.26 2.43 -6.70
N ASP A 307 5.25 1.96 -7.40
CA ASP A 307 5.35 1.50 -8.78
C ASP A 307 5.68 2.64 -9.75
N HIS A 308 5.14 3.83 -9.51
CA HIS A 308 5.41 5.05 -10.26
C HIS A 308 5.05 6.31 -9.47
N GLY A 309 5.53 7.47 -9.93
CA GLY A 309 5.02 8.75 -9.45
C GLY A 309 3.73 9.14 -10.17
N ILE A 310 3.21 10.33 -9.86
CA ILE A 310 2.07 10.89 -10.58
C ILE A 310 2.23 12.40 -10.76
N LYS A 311 1.88 12.91 -11.95
CA LYS A 311 1.91 14.35 -12.23
C LYS A 311 0.78 14.76 -13.17
N PRO A 312 0.31 16.02 -13.08
CA PRO A 312 -0.50 16.62 -14.13
C PRO A 312 0.31 16.70 -15.43
N LEU A 313 -0.38 16.51 -16.53
CA LEU A 313 0.14 16.80 -17.84
C LEU A 313 0.28 18.32 -18.02
N ARG A 314 1.39 18.75 -18.63
CA ARG A 314 1.64 20.15 -18.98
C ARG A 314 1.41 20.36 -20.46
N GLU A 315 0.95 21.54 -20.87
CA GLU A 315 0.70 21.88 -22.29
C GLU A 315 1.93 21.61 -23.19
N PHE A 316 3.14 21.88 -22.70
CA PHE A 316 4.39 21.59 -23.42
C PHE A 316 4.67 20.09 -23.62
N GLU A 317 4.10 19.22 -22.79
CA GLU A 317 4.23 17.77 -22.89
C GLU A 317 3.20 17.16 -23.86
N GLU A 318 2.15 17.90 -24.28
CA GLU A 318 1.18 17.43 -25.29
C GLU A 318 1.79 17.28 -26.69
N THR A 319 2.85 18.03 -27.00
CA THR A 319 3.52 17.96 -28.30
C THR A 319 4.40 16.70 -28.46
N ASP A 320 4.55 15.90 -27.41
CA ASP A 320 5.25 14.61 -27.45
C ASP A 320 4.27 13.47 -27.76
N PRO A 321 4.41 12.77 -28.91
CA PRO A 321 3.51 11.68 -29.30
C PRO A 321 3.51 10.48 -28.32
N HIS A 322 4.47 10.41 -27.40
CA HIS A 322 4.55 9.35 -26.39
C HIS A 322 3.87 9.71 -25.05
N ALA A 323 3.45 10.95 -24.82
CA ALA A 323 2.91 11.39 -23.54
C ALA A 323 1.54 10.77 -23.16
N HIS A 324 0.86 10.12 -24.11
CA HIS A 324 -0.56 9.74 -23.99
C HIS A 324 -0.90 8.27 -24.29
N MET A 325 0.10 7.41 -24.49
CA MET A 325 -0.14 6.07 -25.07
C MET A 325 -0.98 5.13 -24.19
N ASP A 326 -1.13 5.37 -22.89
CA ASP A 326 -1.76 4.43 -21.93
C ASP A 326 -3.06 4.94 -21.27
N HIS A 327 -3.48 6.19 -21.53
CA HIS A 327 -4.73 6.72 -21.01
C HIS A 327 -5.58 7.20 -22.18
N GLU A 328 -6.75 6.59 -22.38
CA GLU A 328 -7.72 6.95 -23.43
C GLU A 328 -8.11 8.43 -23.34
N LYS A 329 -7.30 9.37 -23.86
CA LYS A 329 -7.59 10.81 -24.11
C LYS A 329 -8.34 11.60 -23.01
N THR A 330 -8.49 11.10 -21.78
CA THR A 330 -9.50 11.59 -20.82
C THR A 330 -8.96 11.91 -19.44
N THR A 331 -7.69 11.60 -19.12
CA THR A 331 -7.10 11.96 -17.83
C THR A 331 -5.97 12.98 -18.00
N PRO A 332 -6.09 14.19 -17.41
CA PRO A 332 -5.03 15.21 -17.41
C PRO A 332 -3.85 14.90 -16.47
N VAL A 333 -3.71 13.66 -16.02
CA VAL A 333 -2.74 13.19 -15.04
C VAL A 333 -2.14 11.90 -15.56
N ILE A 334 -0.80 11.80 -15.50
CA ILE A 334 -0.04 10.66 -16.00
C ILE A 334 0.81 10.03 -14.90
N ALA A 335 0.93 8.70 -14.98
CA ALA A 335 1.97 7.96 -14.27
C ALA A 335 3.35 8.35 -14.83
N LYS A 336 4.36 8.48 -13.96
CA LYS A 336 5.70 8.94 -14.37
C LYS A 336 6.85 8.16 -13.73
#